data_AF-A0A7X9N524-F1
#
_entry.id   AF-A0A7X9N524-F1
#
_cell.length_a   1.000
_cell.length_b   1.000
_cell.length_c   1.000
_cell.angle_alpha   90.00
_cell.angle_beta   90.00
_cell.angle_gamma   90.00
#
_symmetry.space_group_name_H-M   'P 1'
#
loop_
_entity.id
_entity.type
_entity.pdbx_description
1 polymer ?
#
loop_
_entity_poly.entity_id
_entity_poly.type
_entity_poly.pdbx_seq_one_letter_code
_entity_poly.pdbx_strand_id
1 'polypeptide(L)'
;MRIVNSIYPYPVLSINDPDYQADSSFIVHYRLEDATPFKNAVLYADFELHDQVLNEQIELDKAGFYLHIENSRAAFRRLIPVEPGKTQIAFEIDPRYLRQKVEITGFLLAKDTIIGLRNASVNPDLYGPGYVFPDLEPGDPLAVSFTINLDVSDIDSFQNISSIMKVTSHKDKEMKVNNDGDVVYIYLPEKIYQQYVRDQDLPNTSLSIVIMPALLQLLNFMAQPGAEELSDKRWYQVIEKKMQANDFEVEDLYKDPSLSLKVAQVLLEMPLDRAFDEIERLTTDED
;
A
#
# COMPACT_ATOMS: atom_id res chain seq x y z
N MET A 1 15.17 -12.24 3.09
CA MET A 1 16.59 -12.50 2.79
C MET A 1 16.90 -11.56 1.67
N ARG A 2 17.67 -10.51 1.93
CA ARG A 2 18.04 -9.54 0.91
C ARG A 2 18.83 -10.27 -0.16
N ILE A 3 18.32 -10.31 -1.39
CA ILE A 3 19.07 -10.84 -2.53
C ILE A 3 20.12 -9.79 -2.88
N VAL A 4 21.30 -9.95 -2.27
CA VAL A 4 22.48 -9.18 -2.61
C VAL A 4 23.52 -10.23 -2.98
N ASN A 5 23.86 -10.30 -4.26
CA ASN A 5 24.75 -11.30 -4.85
C ASN A 5 24.15 -12.73 -4.78
N SER A 6 22.99 -12.94 -5.41
CA SER A 6 22.54 -14.32 -5.67
C SER A 6 23.50 -14.96 -6.66
N ILE A 7 24.35 -15.86 -6.17
CA ILE A 7 25.15 -16.72 -7.02
C ILE A 7 24.24 -17.87 -7.44
N TYR A 8 23.65 -17.76 -8.63
CA TYR A 8 22.89 -18.84 -9.22
C TYR A 8 23.83 -19.87 -9.86
N PRO A 9 23.45 -21.16 -9.89
CA PRO A 9 24.27 -22.21 -10.48
C PRO A 9 24.29 -22.17 -12.03
N TYR A 10 23.53 -21.26 -12.63
CA TYR A 10 23.36 -21.02 -14.06
C TYR A 10 23.06 -19.51 -14.27
N PRO A 11 23.17 -18.97 -15.49
CA PRO A 11 22.97 -17.55 -15.75
C PRO A 11 21.50 -17.16 -15.49
N VAL A 12 21.28 -16.09 -14.72
CA VAL A 12 19.95 -15.53 -14.46
C VAL A 12 19.92 -14.08 -14.92
N LEU A 13 18.92 -13.72 -15.74
CA LEU A 13 18.85 -12.37 -16.30
C LEU A 13 18.60 -11.35 -15.19
N SER A 14 19.53 -10.41 -15.03
CA SER A 14 19.54 -9.39 -13.98
C SER A 14 20.33 -8.18 -14.47
N ILE A 15 19.90 -6.97 -14.10
CA ILE A 15 20.60 -5.73 -14.48
C ILE A 15 21.97 -5.58 -13.81
N ASN A 16 22.22 -6.30 -12.71
CA ASN A 16 23.43 -6.17 -11.91
C ASN A 16 24.49 -7.23 -12.25
N ASP A 17 24.11 -8.26 -13.02
CA ASP A 17 24.95 -9.43 -13.26
C ASP A 17 25.38 -9.47 -14.74
N PRO A 18 26.66 -9.76 -15.03
CA PRO A 18 27.17 -9.80 -16.40
C PRO A 18 26.77 -11.10 -17.15
N ASP A 19 25.79 -11.84 -16.65
CA ASP A 19 25.39 -13.16 -17.12
C ASP A 19 24.82 -13.14 -18.55
N TYR A 20 24.29 -11.99 -18.95
CA TYR A 20 23.67 -11.74 -20.24
C TYR A 20 24.34 -10.58 -20.97
N GLN A 21 24.18 -10.54 -22.29
CA GLN A 21 24.56 -9.44 -23.16
C GLN A 21 23.56 -8.28 -23.03
N ALA A 22 23.99 -7.08 -23.44
CA ALA A 22 23.27 -5.83 -23.19
C ALA A 22 21.93 -5.70 -23.94
N ASP A 23 21.62 -6.59 -24.87
CA ASP A 23 20.36 -6.64 -25.61
C ASP A 23 19.26 -7.40 -24.86
N SER A 24 19.54 -7.99 -23.70
CA SER A 24 18.54 -8.62 -22.86
C SER A 24 18.37 -7.89 -21.52
N SER A 25 17.13 -7.63 -21.13
CA SER A 25 16.84 -6.88 -19.89
C SER A 25 15.56 -7.33 -19.21
N PHE A 26 15.57 -7.32 -17.89
CA PHE A 26 14.39 -7.53 -17.05
C PHE A 26 14.30 -6.42 -16.01
N ILE A 27 13.28 -5.57 -16.14
CA ILE A 27 13.05 -4.41 -15.29
C ILE A 27 11.64 -4.48 -14.74
N VAL A 28 11.47 -4.06 -13.48
CA VAL A 28 10.14 -3.89 -12.90
C VAL A 28 9.99 -2.44 -12.47
N HIS A 29 8.99 -1.78 -13.02
CA HIS A 29 8.63 -0.40 -12.67
C HIS A 29 7.63 -0.42 -11.54
N TYR A 30 7.95 0.30 -10.47
CA TYR A 30 7.11 0.36 -9.28
C TYR A 30 6.47 1.74 -9.15
N ARG A 31 5.17 1.76 -8.89
CA ARG A 31 4.42 2.97 -8.54
C ARG A 31 3.63 2.72 -7.27
N LEU A 32 3.81 3.57 -6.28
CA LEU A 32 3.03 3.55 -5.05
C LEU A 32 1.86 4.53 -5.17
N GLU A 33 0.67 4.04 -4.88
CA GLU A 33 -0.49 4.87 -4.56
C GLU A 33 -0.57 4.95 -3.03
N ASP A 34 -0.51 6.17 -2.49
CA ASP A 34 -0.54 6.39 -1.04
C ASP A 34 -1.85 5.93 -0.42
N ALA A 35 -1.81 5.59 0.87
CA ALA A 35 -3.02 5.26 1.61
C ALA A 35 -3.91 6.49 1.73
N THR A 36 -5.22 6.27 1.68
CA THR A 36 -6.22 7.27 2.03
C THR A 36 -6.93 6.86 3.32
N PRO A 37 -7.77 7.70 3.92
CA PRO A 37 -8.59 7.30 5.06
C PRO A 37 -9.53 6.12 4.82
N PHE A 38 -9.75 5.72 3.56
CA PHE A 38 -10.71 4.68 3.17
C PHE A 38 -10.08 3.49 2.45
N LYS A 39 -8.85 3.63 1.96
CA LYS A 39 -8.15 2.61 1.17
C LYS A 39 -6.70 2.52 1.63
N ASN A 40 -6.20 1.30 1.82
CA ASN A 40 -4.78 1.10 2.09
C ASN A 40 -3.95 1.50 0.86
N ALA A 41 -2.66 1.78 1.09
CA ALA A 41 -1.74 2.04 -0.01
C ALA A 41 -1.69 0.86 -0.97
N VAL A 42 -1.53 1.13 -2.27
CA VAL A 42 -1.46 0.09 -3.30
C VAL A 42 -0.15 0.22 -4.06
N LEU A 43 0.61 -0.88 -4.09
CA LEU A 43 1.78 -1.01 -4.92
C LEU A 43 1.39 -1.56 -6.29
N TYR A 44 1.69 -0.80 -7.32
CA TYR A 44 1.63 -1.26 -8.71
C TYR A 44 3.03 -1.66 -9.16
N ALA A 45 3.13 -2.83 -9.77
CA ALA A 45 4.36 -3.33 -10.41
C ALA A 45 4.07 -3.67 -11.87
N ASP A 46 4.88 -3.11 -12.78
CA ASP A 46 4.83 -3.38 -14.22
C ASP A 46 6.13 -4.06 -14.67
N PHE A 47 6.01 -5.27 -15.22
CA PHE A 47 7.12 -6.13 -15.59
C PHE A 47 7.48 -5.92 -17.06
N GLU A 48 8.71 -5.49 -17.32
CA GLU A 48 9.26 -5.28 -18.64
C GLU A 48 10.37 -6.31 -18.90
N LEU A 49 10.14 -7.18 -19.89
CA LEU A 49 11.08 -8.21 -20.32
C LEU A 49 11.45 -8.02 -21.79
N HIS A 50 12.72 -7.75 -22.04
CA HIS A 50 13.31 -7.77 -23.36
C HIS A 50 14.25 -8.97 -23.46
N ASP A 51 13.73 -10.11 -23.89
CA ASP A 51 14.49 -11.32 -24.23
C ASP A 51 13.57 -12.26 -25.00
N GLN A 52 13.94 -12.63 -26.24
CA GLN A 52 13.04 -13.43 -27.09
C GLN A 52 12.81 -14.83 -26.51
N VAL A 53 13.86 -15.50 -26.05
CA VAL A 53 13.79 -16.90 -25.60
C VAL A 53 12.99 -17.01 -24.31
N LEU A 54 13.15 -16.05 -23.39
CA LEU A 54 12.38 -16.01 -22.15
C LEU A 54 10.91 -15.65 -22.41
N ASN A 55 10.62 -14.74 -23.35
CA ASN A 55 9.24 -14.47 -23.78
C ASN A 55 8.57 -15.72 -24.38
N GLU A 56 9.29 -16.50 -25.20
CA GLU A 56 8.78 -17.78 -25.72
C GLU A 56 8.41 -18.75 -24.58
N GLN A 57 9.16 -18.79 -23.48
CA GLN A 57 8.80 -19.63 -22.32
C GLN A 57 7.51 -19.16 -21.62
N ILE A 58 7.24 -17.85 -21.61
CA ILE A 58 5.98 -17.30 -21.08
C ILE A 58 4.82 -17.65 -22.01
N GLU A 59 4.99 -17.51 -23.32
CA GLU A 59 3.97 -17.86 -24.33
C GLU A 59 3.61 -19.36 -24.29
N LEU A 60 4.59 -20.22 -23.98
CA LEU A 60 4.39 -21.66 -23.78
C LEU A 60 3.82 -22.02 -22.39
N ASP A 61 3.49 -21.03 -21.56
CA ASP A 61 3.06 -21.17 -20.16
C ASP A 61 4.05 -21.90 -19.24
N LYS A 62 5.32 -21.99 -19.66
CA LYS A 62 6.42 -22.63 -18.90
C LYS A 62 7.12 -21.68 -17.94
N ALA A 63 6.92 -20.38 -18.08
CA ALA A 63 7.45 -19.36 -17.19
C ALA A 63 6.38 -18.30 -16.88
N GLY A 64 6.53 -17.58 -15.76
CA GLY A 64 5.60 -16.53 -15.37
C GLY A 64 6.24 -15.47 -14.48
N PHE A 65 5.64 -14.28 -14.46
CA PHE A 65 6.07 -13.19 -13.59
C PHE A 65 5.54 -13.38 -12.17
N TYR A 66 6.38 -13.09 -11.19
CA TYR A 66 6.04 -13.15 -9.78
C TYR A 66 6.56 -11.94 -9.04
N LEU A 67 5.74 -11.42 -8.12
CA LEU A 67 6.14 -10.41 -7.16
C LEU A 67 6.40 -11.07 -5.81
N HIS A 68 7.66 -11.05 -5.37
CA HIS A 68 8.05 -11.49 -4.04
C HIS A 68 8.06 -10.30 -3.09
N ILE A 69 7.31 -10.44 -2.00
CA ILE A 69 7.20 -9.44 -0.95
C ILE A 69 7.66 -10.07 0.36
N GLU A 70 8.61 -9.41 1.03
CA GLU A 70 9.12 -9.84 2.31
C GLU A 70 9.17 -8.68 3.31
N ASN A 71 8.66 -8.92 4.51
CA ASN A 71 8.86 -8.07 5.66
C ASN A 71 9.35 -8.92 6.82
N SER A 72 10.66 -8.89 7.06
CA SER A 72 11.30 -9.75 8.06
C SER A 72 10.82 -9.47 9.49
N ARG A 73 10.39 -8.24 9.78
CA ARG A 73 9.89 -7.84 11.11
C ARG A 73 8.50 -8.40 11.41
N ALA A 74 7.62 -8.42 10.42
CA ALA A 74 6.26 -8.92 10.56
C ALA A 74 6.13 -10.42 10.24
N ALA A 75 7.24 -11.12 9.99
CA ALA A 75 7.27 -12.51 9.52
C ALA A 75 6.37 -12.75 8.29
N PHE A 76 6.25 -11.73 7.43
CA PHE A 76 5.44 -11.79 6.23
C PHE A 76 6.33 -12.11 5.03
N ARG A 77 5.98 -13.17 4.29
CA ARG A 77 6.65 -13.54 3.05
C ARG A 77 5.62 -14.12 2.09
N ARG A 78 5.46 -13.48 0.93
CA ARG A 78 4.54 -13.95 -0.12
C ARG A 78 5.18 -13.86 -1.49
N LEU A 79 4.85 -14.83 -2.32
CA LEU A 79 5.15 -14.84 -3.74
C LEU A 79 3.81 -14.77 -4.47
N ILE A 80 3.61 -13.73 -5.26
CA ILE A 80 2.31 -13.43 -5.88
C ILE A 80 2.47 -13.56 -7.40
N PRO A 81 1.77 -14.48 -8.06
CA PRO A 81 1.82 -14.62 -9.51
C PRO A 81 1.10 -13.46 -10.19
N VAL A 82 1.66 -13.00 -11.30
CA VAL A 82 0.94 -12.15 -12.27
C VAL A 82 0.00 -13.03 -13.09
N GLU A 83 -1.19 -12.52 -13.42
CA GLU A 83 -2.16 -13.26 -14.22
C GLU A 83 -1.60 -13.57 -15.63
N PRO A 84 -1.92 -14.75 -16.22
CA PRO A 84 -1.49 -15.08 -17.57
C PRO A 84 -1.89 -14.01 -18.59
N GLY A 85 -0.94 -13.62 -19.44
CA GLY A 85 -1.13 -12.58 -20.46
C GLY A 85 -1.13 -11.13 -19.93
N LYS A 86 -0.82 -10.92 -18.65
CA LYS A 86 -0.61 -9.60 -18.04
C LYS A 86 0.86 -9.41 -17.69
N THR A 87 1.28 -8.15 -17.70
CA THR A 87 2.60 -7.71 -17.20
C THR A 87 2.48 -6.90 -15.92
N GLN A 88 1.26 -6.59 -15.48
CA GLN A 88 1.00 -5.68 -14.37
C GLN A 88 0.30 -6.40 -13.23
N ILE A 89 0.66 -6.03 -12.01
CA ILE A 89 -0.01 -6.47 -10.79
C ILE A 89 -0.16 -5.32 -9.81
N ALA A 90 -1.29 -5.33 -9.09
CA ALA A 90 -1.55 -4.42 -7.98
C ALA A 90 -1.57 -5.24 -6.68
N PHE A 91 -0.90 -4.74 -5.66
CA PHE A 91 -0.86 -5.37 -4.34
C PHE A 91 -1.17 -4.33 -3.26
N GLU A 92 -2.22 -4.61 -2.48
CA GLU A 92 -2.61 -3.78 -1.36
C GLU A 92 -1.66 -3.98 -0.17
N ILE A 93 -1.11 -2.88 0.34
CA ILE A 93 -0.22 -2.89 1.49
C ILE A 93 -1.07 -2.91 2.77
N ASP A 94 -1.32 -4.10 3.30
CA ASP A 94 -2.01 -4.23 4.59
C ASP A 94 -1.07 -3.90 5.75
N PRO A 95 -1.32 -2.80 6.50
CA PRO A 95 -0.43 -2.38 7.58
C PRO A 95 -0.37 -3.35 8.77
N ARG A 96 -1.31 -4.30 8.86
CA ARG A 96 -1.25 -5.36 9.88
C ARG A 96 -0.03 -6.25 9.69
N TYR A 97 0.36 -6.50 8.44
CA TYR A 97 1.38 -7.46 8.06
C TYR A 97 2.62 -6.83 7.43
N LEU A 98 2.56 -5.56 7.02
CA LEU A 98 3.65 -4.85 6.35
C LEU A 98 3.95 -3.57 7.12
N ARG A 99 5.12 -3.49 7.75
CA ARG A 99 5.51 -2.37 8.62
C ARG A 99 6.93 -1.95 8.34
N GLN A 100 7.19 -0.64 8.33
CA GLN A 100 8.53 -0.09 8.09
C GLN A 100 9.09 -0.65 6.77
N LYS A 101 10.35 -1.09 6.77
CA LYS A 101 11.01 -1.63 5.58
C LYS A 101 10.36 -2.92 5.05
N VAL A 102 9.70 -2.83 3.90
CA VAL A 102 9.21 -3.93 3.08
C VAL A 102 10.16 -4.12 1.89
N GLU A 103 10.66 -5.33 1.70
CA GLU A 103 11.52 -5.71 0.58
C GLU A 103 10.65 -6.31 -0.54
N ILE A 104 10.76 -5.76 -1.75
CA ILE A 104 10.01 -6.22 -2.92
C ILE A 104 10.97 -6.56 -4.04
N THR A 105 10.79 -7.74 -4.63
CA THR A 105 11.60 -8.25 -5.73
C THR A 105 10.70 -8.84 -6.80
N GLY A 106 10.93 -8.48 -8.06
CA GLY A 106 10.28 -9.09 -9.21
C GLY A 106 11.08 -10.30 -9.70
N PHE A 107 10.38 -11.34 -10.11
CA PHE A 107 10.97 -12.54 -10.67
C PHE A 107 10.26 -12.95 -11.95
N LEU A 108 11.03 -13.56 -12.85
CA LEU A 108 10.52 -14.51 -13.83
C LEU A 108 10.93 -15.90 -13.37
N LEU A 109 9.96 -16.78 -13.07
CA LEU A 109 10.23 -18.14 -12.59
C LEU A 109 9.68 -19.17 -13.57
N ALA A 110 10.33 -20.33 -13.63
CA ALA A 110 9.77 -21.51 -14.27
C ALA A 110 8.49 -21.96 -13.56
N LYS A 111 7.44 -22.24 -14.33
CA LYS A 111 6.15 -22.79 -13.89
C LYS A 111 6.08 -24.31 -14.08
N ASP A 112 6.84 -24.81 -15.05
CA ASP A 112 6.91 -26.21 -15.43
C ASP A 112 8.38 -26.55 -15.76
N THR A 113 8.70 -27.82 -15.92
CA THR A 113 10.06 -28.26 -16.23
C THR A 113 10.49 -27.76 -17.62
N ILE A 114 11.67 -27.14 -17.70
CA ILE A 114 12.28 -26.64 -18.94
C ILE A 114 13.59 -27.39 -19.18
N ILE A 115 13.60 -28.18 -20.26
CA ILE A 115 14.74 -29.03 -20.62
C ILE A 115 15.45 -28.43 -21.82
N GLY A 116 16.79 -28.35 -21.73
CA GLY A 116 17.63 -27.96 -22.85
C GLY A 116 17.45 -26.51 -23.30
N LEU A 117 17.09 -25.61 -22.37
CA LEU A 117 17.00 -24.17 -22.66
C LEU A 117 18.35 -23.65 -23.16
N ARG A 118 18.30 -22.87 -24.24
CA ARG A 118 19.45 -22.21 -24.84
C ARG A 118 19.06 -20.77 -25.14
N ASN A 119 19.90 -19.84 -24.73
CA ASN A 119 19.68 -18.43 -24.99
C ASN A 119 20.98 -17.81 -25.52
N ALA A 120 20.91 -17.26 -26.73
CA ALA A 120 22.07 -16.67 -27.41
C ALA A 120 22.58 -15.40 -26.72
N SER A 121 21.73 -14.76 -25.92
CA SER A 121 22.08 -13.57 -25.14
C SER A 121 22.88 -13.90 -23.88
N VAL A 122 23.04 -15.17 -23.50
CA VAL A 122 23.93 -15.55 -22.39
C VAL A 122 25.36 -15.18 -22.73
N ASN A 123 26.07 -14.58 -21.78
CA ASN A 123 27.43 -14.11 -21.96
C ASN A 123 28.40 -15.27 -22.23
N PRO A 124 28.93 -15.40 -23.46
CA PRO A 124 29.78 -16.53 -23.84
C PRO A 124 31.16 -16.47 -23.19
N ASP A 125 31.63 -15.29 -22.75
CA ASP A 125 32.93 -15.15 -22.09
C ASP A 125 32.91 -15.73 -20.66
N LEU A 126 31.73 -15.77 -20.03
CA LEU A 126 31.53 -16.34 -18.69
C LEU A 126 31.12 -17.81 -18.72
N TYR A 127 30.24 -18.19 -19.66
CA TYR A 127 29.60 -19.50 -19.68
C TYR A 127 30.06 -20.42 -20.82
N GLY A 128 30.86 -19.87 -21.75
CA GLY A 128 31.26 -20.55 -22.97
C GLY A 128 30.22 -20.41 -24.10
N PRO A 129 30.64 -20.59 -25.36
CA PRO A 129 29.74 -20.48 -26.50
C PRO A 129 28.72 -21.63 -26.53
N GLY A 130 27.47 -21.30 -26.83
CA GLY A 130 26.39 -22.30 -26.99
C GLY A 130 25.98 -22.97 -25.68
N TYR A 131 26.11 -22.26 -24.55
CA TYR A 131 25.69 -22.71 -23.23
C TYR A 131 24.29 -23.32 -23.24
N VAL A 132 24.14 -24.41 -22.49
CA VAL A 132 22.87 -25.10 -22.27
C VAL A 132 22.60 -25.06 -20.79
N PHE A 133 21.43 -24.57 -20.41
CA PHE A 133 21.01 -24.58 -19.04
C PHE A 133 20.87 -26.02 -18.53
N PRO A 134 21.06 -26.26 -17.22
CA PRO A 134 20.57 -27.50 -16.62
C PRO A 134 19.05 -27.63 -16.81
N ASP A 135 18.52 -28.82 -16.55
CA ASP A 135 17.07 -28.99 -16.47
C ASP A 135 16.53 -28.10 -15.34
N LEU A 136 15.63 -27.18 -15.71
CA LEU A 136 15.03 -26.23 -14.78
C LEU A 136 13.70 -26.80 -14.29
N GLU A 137 13.47 -26.72 -12.99
CA GLU A 137 12.26 -27.20 -12.32
C GLU A 137 11.34 -26.04 -11.92
N PRO A 138 10.04 -26.29 -11.63
CA PRO A 138 9.14 -25.25 -11.16
C PRO A 138 9.70 -24.47 -9.97
N GLY A 139 9.74 -23.14 -10.10
CA GLY A 139 10.29 -22.22 -9.12
C GLY A 139 11.73 -21.77 -9.40
N ASP A 140 12.42 -22.38 -10.37
CA ASP A 140 13.75 -21.95 -10.78
C ASP A 140 13.72 -20.55 -11.43
N PRO A 141 14.60 -19.62 -11.00
CA PRO A 141 14.61 -18.26 -11.52
C PRO A 141 15.23 -18.17 -12.91
N LEU A 142 14.52 -17.52 -13.83
CA LEU A 142 15.02 -17.17 -15.17
C LEU A 142 15.49 -15.71 -15.22
N ALA A 143 14.82 -14.83 -14.48
CA ALA A 143 15.20 -13.44 -14.32
C ALA A 143 14.85 -12.92 -12.93
N VAL A 144 15.61 -11.93 -12.46
CA VAL A 144 15.40 -11.25 -11.16
C VAL A 144 15.61 -9.75 -11.31
N SER A 145 14.67 -8.96 -10.77
CA SER A 145 14.81 -7.50 -10.73
C SER A 145 15.55 -7.06 -9.47
N PHE A 146 15.98 -5.80 -9.44
CA PHE A 146 16.55 -5.23 -8.23
C PHE A 146 15.53 -5.22 -7.08
N THR A 147 15.97 -5.65 -5.89
CA THR A 147 15.12 -5.54 -4.70
C THR A 147 15.01 -4.08 -4.28
N ILE A 148 13.78 -3.54 -4.29
CA ILE A 148 13.49 -2.25 -3.67
C ILE A 148 13.13 -2.41 -2.21
N ASN A 149 13.42 -1.38 -1.45
CA ASN A 149 12.96 -1.25 -0.08
C ASN A 149 11.92 -0.14 -0.06
N LEU A 150 10.66 -0.50 0.16
CA LEU A 150 9.65 0.48 0.52
C LEU A 150 9.73 0.68 2.02
N ASP A 151 10.01 1.90 2.44
CA ASP A 151 9.87 2.24 3.84
C ASP A 151 8.41 2.61 4.12
N VAL A 152 7.67 1.65 4.65
CA VAL A 152 6.30 1.83 5.14
C VAL A 152 6.30 2.56 6.49
N SER A 153 7.43 3.14 6.94
CA SER A 153 7.46 3.95 8.16
C SER A 153 6.80 5.33 8.04
N ASP A 154 6.28 5.70 6.87
CA ASP A 154 5.44 6.88 6.66
C ASP A 154 4.11 6.54 5.94
N ILE A 155 3.59 5.31 6.12
CA ILE A 155 2.16 4.98 5.83
C ILE A 155 1.50 4.56 7.14
N ASP A 156 1.70 5.36 8.18
CA ASP A 156 0.69 5.87 9.11
C ASP A 156 -0.49 4.99 9.53
N SER A 157 -0.23 3.70 9.73
CA SER A 157 -1.17 2.78 10.39
C SER A 157 -1.41 3.06 11.87
N PHE A 158 -0.60 3.93 12.48
CA PHE A 158 -0.84 4.53 13.80
C PHE A 158 -1.31 5.99 13.71
N GLN A 159 -1.51 6.49 12.49
CA GLN A 159 -1.66 7.91 12.15
C GLN A 159 -2.76 8.12 11.09
N ASN A 160 -3.72 7.21 10.92
CA ASN A 160 -4.97 7.58 10.26
C ASN A 160 -6.08 7.65 11.29
N ILE A 161 -6.69 8.83 11.44
CA ILE A 161 -7.84 9.02 12.32
C ILE A 161 -8.98 8.08 11.93
N SER A 162 -9.06 7.66 10.67
CA SER A 162 -10.02 6.66 10.23
C SER A 162 -9.82 5.27 10.87
N SER A 163 -8.62 4.92 11.34
CA SER A 163 -8.36 3.61 11.95
C SER A 163 -9.00 3.43 13.35
N ILE A 164 -9.27 4.55 14.03
CA ILE A 164 -9.92 4.59 15.35
C ILE A 164 -11.41 4.95 15.26
N MET A 165 -11.93 5.19 14.06
CA MET A 165 -13.33 5.57 13.82
C MET A 165 -14.02 4.56 12.91
N LYS A 166 -15.20 4.09 13.31
CA LYS A 166 -16.02 3.18 12.51
C LYS A 166 -17.37 3.81 12.23
N VAL A 167 -17.72 3.91 10.96
CA VAL A 167 -19.03 4.40 10.54
C VAL A 167 -20.00 3.22 10.43
N THR A 168 -21.20 3.35 11.00
CA THR A 168 -22.24 2.31 10.97
C THR A 168 -23.64 2.93 10.90
N SER A 169 -24.65 2.16 10.52
CA SER A 169 -26.03 2.62 10.52
C SER A 169 -26.66 2.63 11.93
N HIS A 170 -27.66 3.51 12.10
CA HIS A 170 -28.58 3.53 13.23
C HIS A 170 -29.99 3.94 12.78
N LYS A 171 -30.99 3.69 13.64
CA LYS A 171 -32.41 3.99 13.37
C LYS A 171 -32.79 5.45 13.57
N ASP A 172 -31.95 6.21 14.26
CA ASP A 172 -32.21 7.63 14.50
C ASP A 172 -32.01 8.47 13.25
N LYS A 173 -32.64 9.65 13.25
CA LYS A 173 -32.58 10.61 12.14
C LYS A 173 -31.31 11.46 12.13
N GLU A 174 -30.55 11.44 13.22
CA GLU A 174 -29.39 12.30 13.45
C GLU A 174 -28.12 11.47 13.54
N MET A 175 -27.00 12.07 13.13
CA MET A 175 -25.68 11.48 13.34
C MET A 175 -25.33 11.47 14.84
N LYS A 176 -24.72 10.40 15.33
CA LYS A 176 -24.22 10.30 16.72
C LYS A 176 -22.80 9.76 16.76
N VAL A 177 -22.01 10.25 17.70
CA VAL A 177 -20.66 9.76 17.99
C VAL A 177 -20.67 9.08 19.35
N ASN A 178 -20.25 7.82 19.41
CA ASN A 178 -20.00 7.10 20.66
C ASN A 178 -18.50 6.89 20.83
N ASN A 179 -17.97 7.34 21.96
CA ASN A 179 -16.55 7.29 22.32
C ASN A 179 -16.29 6.49 23.62
N ASP A 180 -17.23 5.66 24.05
CA ASP A 180 -17.14 4.91 25.32
C ASP A 180 -16.07 3.79 25.26
N GLY A 181 -15.84 3.23 24.07
CA GLY A 181 -14.89 2.15 23.81
C GLY A 181 -13.52 2.61 23.33
N ASP A 182 -12.65 1.66 22.99
CA ASP A 182 -11.34 1.92 22.37
C ASP A 182 -11.42 2.41 20.92
N VAL A 183 -12.58 2.18 20.28
CA VAL A 183 -12.89 2.59 18.91
C VAL A 183 -14.13 3.46 18.96
N VAL A 184 -14.09 4.57 18.24
CA VAL A 184 -15.20 5.51 18.14
C VAL A 184 -16.18 5.02 17.08
N TYR A 185 -17.47 4.97 17.41
CA TYR A 185 -18.52 4.65 16.45
C TYR A 185 -19.27 5.90 16.02
N ILE A 186 -19.32 6.13 14.71
CA ILE A 186 -20.09 7.19 14.07
C ILE A 186 -21.35 6.54 13.50
N TYR A 187 -22.47 6.76 14.18
CA TYR A 187 -23.77 6.27 13.79
C TYR A 187 -24.42 7.25 12.81
N LEU A 188 -24.65 6.80 11.59
CA LEU A 188 -25.39 7.55 10.57
C LEU A 188 -26.82 7.02 10.43
N PRO A 189 -27.80 7.87 10.08
CA PRO A 189 -29.12 7.42 9.68
C PRO A 189 -29.02 6.42 8.53
N GLU A 190 -29.81 5.36 8.55
CA GLU A 190 -29.68 4.21 7.63
C GLU A 190 -29.58 4.62 6.14
N LYS A 191 -30.39 5.57 5.69
CA LYS A 191 -30.34 6.09 4.31
C LYS A 191 -28.98 6.75 3.98
N ILE A 192 -28.46 7.57 4.90
CA ILE A 192 -27.19 8.27 4.73
C ILE A 192 -26.03 7.28 4.80
N TYR A 193 -26.09 6.30 5.70
CA TYR A 193 -25.11 5.22 5.77
C TYR A 193 -25.04 4.43 4.45
N GLN A 194 -26.18 4.12 3.84
CA GLN A 194 -26.20 3.43 2.55
C GLN A 194 -25.58 4.26 1.42
N GLN A 195 -25.68 5.59 1.47
CA GLN A 195 -24.98 6.49 0.53
C GLN A 195 -23.49 6.51 0.83
N TYR A 196 -23.10 6.69 2.08
CA TYR A 196 -21.70 6.67 2.54
C TYR A 196 -20.97 5.38 2.14
N VAL A 197 -21.64 4.22 2.21
CA VAL A 197 -21.06 2.93 1.79
C VAL A 197 -21.00 2.79 0.27
N ARG A 198 -21.95 3.38 -0.46
CA ARG A 198 -22.05 3.27 -1.91
C ARG A 198 -21.07 4.20 -2.63
N ASP A 199 -21.00 5.45 -2.18
CA ASP A 199 -20.33 6.54 -2.87
C ASP A 199 -18.87 6.65 -2.35
N GLN A 200 -18.12 5.55 -2.46
CA GLN A 200 -16.71 5.48 -2.02
C GLN A 200 -15.75 6.22 -2.95
N ASP A 201 -16.22 6.65 -4.13
CA ASP A 201 -15.44 7.38 -5.12
C ASP A 201 -15.19 8.85 -4.73
N LEU A 202 -15.85 9.33 -3.67
CA LEU A 202 -15.64 10.66 -3.08
C LEU A 202 -15.15 10.58 -1.63
N PRO A 203 -13.95 10.02 -1.40
CA PRO A 203 -13.42 9.80 -0.07
C PRO A 203 -13.22 11.10 0.72
N ASN A 204 -12.65 12.15 0.14
CA ASN A 204 -12.39 13.40 0.86
C ASN A 204 -13.69 14.17 1.15
N THR A 205 -14.69 14.06 0.28
CA THR A 205 -16.04 14.54 0.55
C THR A 205 -16.65 13.84 1.76
N SER A 206 -16.60 12.50 1.79
CA SER A 206 -17.08 11.70 2.92
C SER A 206 -16.32 12.00 4.22
N LEU A 207 -15.00 12.21 4.11
CA LEU A 207 -14.13 12.60 5.23
C LEU A 207 -14.56 13.95 5.81
N SER A 208 -14.84 14.92 4.94
CA SER A 208 -15.24 16.28 5.33
C SER A 208 -16.63 16.34 5.98
N ILE A 209 -17.60 15.55 5.49
CA ILE A 209 -18.99 15.64 5.97
C ILE A 209 -19.32 14.67 7.10
N VAL A 210 -18.54 13.59 7.29
CA VAL A 210 -18.79 12.56 8.33
C VAL A 210 -17.68 12.52 9.37
N ILE A 211 -16.44 12.34 8.94
CA ILE A 211 -15.32 12.07 9.85
C ILE A 211 -14.87 13.35 10.56
N MET A 212 -14.76 14.47 9.84
CA MET A 212 -14.34 15.75 10.41
C MET A 212 -15.28 16.26 11.52
N PRO A 213 -16.63 16.26 11.35
CA PRO A 213 -17.54 16.61 12.44
C PRO A 213 -17.42 15.68 13.66
N ALA A 214 -17.19 14.38 13.44
CA ALA A 214 -16.99 13.44 14.52
C ALA A 214 -15.68 13.70 15.29
N LEU A 215 -14.58 13.94 14.56
CA LEU A 215 -13.30 14.33 15.16
C LEU A 215 -13.42 15.62 15.96
N LEU A 216 -14.12 16.62 15.42
CA LEU A 216 -14.36 17.88 16.11
C LEU A 216 -15.09 17.65 17.45
N GLN A 217 -16.09 16.76 17.46
CA GLN A 217 -16.79 16.39 18.69
C GLN A 217 -15.86 15.70 19.70
N LEU A 218 -14.97 14.81 19.25
CA LEU A 218 -13.97 14.16 20.12
C LEU A 218 -12.98 15.16 20.71
N LEU A 219 -12.45 16.08 19.92
CA LEU A 219 -11.56 17.13 20.41
C LEU A 219 -12.26 17.99 21.46
N ASN A 220 -13.54 18.30 21.26
CA ASN A 220 -14.34 19.00 22.26
C ASN A 220 -14.57 18.17 23.54
N PHE A 221 -14.65 16.83 23.46
CA PHE A 221 -14.65 15.99 24.65
C PHE A 221 -13.31 16.01 25.37
N MET A 222 -12.20 15.96 24.64
CA MET A 222 -10.84 16.05 25.22
C MET A 222 -10.61 17.40 25.92
N ALA A 223 -11.23 18.46 25.42
CA ALA A 223 -11.19 19.80 25.99
C ALA A 223 -12.08 19.99 27.23
N GLN A 224 -12.90 19.01 27.62
CA GLN A 224 -13.75 19.14 28.80
C GLN A 224 -13.00 18.83 30.10
N PRO A 225 -13.32 19.52 31.21
CA PRO A 225 -12.82 19.14 32.53
C PRO A 225 -13.20 17.67 32.86
N GLY A 226 -12.24 16.87 33.32
CA GLY A 226 -12.43 15.45 33.61
C GLY A 226 -12.19 14.50 32.43
N ALA A 227 -11.83 15.02 31.25
CA ALA A 227 -11.48 14.19 30.09
C ALA A 227 -10.24 13.29 30.30
N GLU A 228 -9.45 13.54 31.35
CA GLU A 228 -8.35 12.68 31.80
C GLU A 228 -8.81 11.23 32.03
N GLU A 229 -10.08 11.01 32.39
CA GLU A 229 -10.68 9.68 32.55
C GLU A 229 -10.75 8.89 31.22
N LEU A 230 -10.62 9.56 30.07
CA LEU A 230 -10.63 8.96 28.74
C LEU A 230 -9.22 8.71 28.19
N SER A 231 -8.17 9.11 28.91
CA SER A 231 -6.77 9.01 28.46
C SER A 231 -6.28 7.56 28.26
N ASP A 232 -6.97 6.59 28.85
CA ASP A 232 -6.71 5.16 28.67
C ASP A 232 -7.27 4.61 27.36
N LYS A 233 -8.23 5.31 26.73
CA LYS A 233 -8.87 4.89 25.49
C LYS A 233 -7.89 4.98 24.33
N ARG A 234 -7.86 3.94 23.51
CA ARG A 234 -7.00 3.91 22.32
C ARG A 234 -7.24 5.09 21.38
N TRP A 235 -8.49 5.50 21.16
CA TRP A 235 -8.79 6.64 20.28
C TRP A 235 -8.21 7.95 20.82
N TYR A 236 -8.23 8.16 22.14
CA TYR A 236 -7.68 9.36 22.78
C TYR A 236 -6.18 9.44 22.55
N GLN A 237 -5.46 8.35 22.85
CA GLN A 237 -4.01 8.26 22.68
C GLN A 237 -3.56 8.46 21.24
N VAL A 238 -4.35 7.99 20.27
CA VAL A 238 -4.06 8.18 18.84
C VAL A 238 -4.25 9.64 18.44
N ILE A 239 -5.33 10.29 18.88
CA ILE A 239 -5.55 11.72 18.60
C ILE A 239 -4.47 12.57 19.27
N GLU A 240 -4.18 12.34 20.54
CA GLU A 240 -3.14 13.05 21.30
C GLU A 240 -1.77 12.95 20.63
N LYS A 241 -1.33 11.74 20.27
CA LYS A 241 -0.05 11.56 19.55
C LYS A 241 -0.02 12.30 18.22
N LYS A 242 -1.14 12.32 17.50
CA LYS A 242 -1.28 13.05 16.24
C LYS A 242 -1.20 14.55 16.43
N MET A 243 -1.82 15.07 17.50
CA MET A 243 -1.71 16.47 17.88
C MET A 243 -0.26 16.82 18.15
N GLN A 244 0.44 16.02 18.96
CA GLN A 244 1.85 16.23 19.30
C GLN A 244 2.75 16.20 18.06
N ALA A 245 2.50 15.29 17.11
CA ALA A 245 3.22 15.23 15.84
C ALA A 245 2.99 16.46 14.95
N ASN A 246 1.95 17.26 15.21
CA ASN A 246 1.61 18.49 14.50
C ASN A 246 1.77 19.75 15.37
N ASP A 247 2.64 19.69 16.39
CA ASP A 247 2.95 20.80 17.30
C ASP A 247 1.75 21.34 18.09
N PHE A 248 0.79 20.47 18.44
CA PHE A 248 -0.33 20.77 19.33
C PHE A 248 -0.28 19.90 20.59
N GLU A 249 -0.61 20.48 21.73
CA GLU A 249 -0.87 19.73 22.96
C GLU A 249 -2.37 19.72 23.28
N VAL A 250 -2.85 18.70 24.01
CA VAL A 250 -4.25 18.65 24.45
C VAL A 250 -4.58 19.87 25.30
N GLU A 251 -3.60 20.37 26.07
CA GLU A 251 -3.75 21.54 26.90
C GLU A 251 -4.07 22.82 26.14
N ASP A 252 -3.73 22.88 24.85
CA ASP A 252 -4.02 24.03 24.01
C ASP A 252 -5.51 24.12 23.66
N LEU A 253 -6.22 22.98 23.64
CA LEU A 253 -7.67 22.95 23.44
C LEU A 253 -8.43 23.60 24.60
N TYR A 254 -7.89 23.54 25.84
CA TYR A 254 -8.51 24.21 27.00
C TYR A 254 -8.40 25.74 26.91
N LYS A 255 -7.35 26.25 26.26
CA LYS A 255 -7.03 27.67 26.22
C LYS A 255 -7.82 28.40 25.14
N ASP A 256 -8.13 27.72 24.04
CA ASP A 256 -8.84 28.28 22.89
C ASP A 256 -9.84 27.29 22.29
N PRO A 257 -11.14 27.46 22.54
CA PRO A 257 -12.19 26.61 21.96
C PRO A 257 -12.26 26.63 20.43
N SER A 258 -11.68 27.65 19.77
CA SER A 258 -11.61 27.71 18.31
C SER A 258 -10.53 26.79 17.73
N LEU A 259 -9.60 26.32 18.57
CA LEU A 259 -8.49 25.47 18.16
C LEU A 259 -8.94 24.07 17.73
N SER A 260 -10.03 23.54 18.28
CA SER A 260 -10.56 22.22 17.90
C SER A 260 -10.85 22.11 16.40
N LEU A 261 -11.37 23.17 15.77
CA LEU A 261 -11.64 23.19 14.33
C LEU A 261 -10.34 23.23 13.52
N LYS A 262 -9.35 24.02 13.98
CA LYS A 262 -8.04 24.09 13.32
C LYS A 262 -7.33 22.74 13.40
N VAL A 263 -7.28 22.14 14.59
CA VAL A 263 -6.66 20.82 14.82
C VAL A 263 -7.37 19.76 13.99
N ALA A 264 -8.71 19.71 13.97
CA ALA A 264 -9.44 18.76 13.16
C ALA A 264 -9.09 18.84 11.67
N GLN A 265 -8.93 20.06 11.13
CA GLN A 265 -8.52 20.26 9.74
C GLN A 265 -7.08 19.78 9.50
N VAL A 266 -6.14 20.13 10.39
CA VAL A 266 -4.73 19.72 10.26
C VAL A 266 -4.57 18.21 10.37
N LEU A 267 -5.19 17.57 11.37
CA LEU A 267 -5.04 16.13 11.59
C LEU A 267 -5.67 15.26 10.49
N LEU A 268 -6.60 15.84 9.73
CA LEU A 268 -7.23 15.27 8.55
C LEU A 268 -6.67 15.84 7.24
N GLU A 269 -5.50 16.50 7.28
CA GLU A 269 -4.78 17.03 6.12
C GLU A 269 -5.67 17.89 5.20
N MET A 270 -6.31 18.90 5.78
CA MET A 270 -7.15 19.87 5.05
C MET A 270 -8.20 19.18 4.16
N PRO A 271 -9.12 18.41 4.76
CA PRO A 271 -10.03 17.54 4.01
C PRO A 271 -10.99 18.32 3.10
N LEU A 272 -11.30 19.58 3.46
CA LEU A 272 -12.15 20.47 2.66
C LEU A 272 -11.53 20.80 1.31
N ASP A 273 -10.24 21.14 1.27
CA ASP A 273 -9.56 21.49 0.01
C ASP A 273 -9.62 20.30 -0.95
N ARG A 274 -9.27 19.10 -0.44
CA ARG A 274 -9.32 17.85 -1.21
C ARG A 274 -10.74 17.45 -1.62
N ALA A 275 -11.75 17.76 -0.82
CA ALA A 275 -13.15 17.51 -1.18
C ALA A 275 -13.61 18.42 -2.33
N PHE A 276 -13.18 19.68 -2.36
CA PHE A 276 -13.49 20.57 -3.49
C PHE A 276 -12.76 20.13 -4.76
N ASP A 277 -11.53 19.64 -4.67
CA ASP A 277 -10.81 19.04 -5.81
C ASP A 277 -11.57 17.82 -6.38
N GLU A 278 -12.15 16.97 -5.52
CA GLU A 278 -12.99 15.84 -5.94
C GLU A 278 -14.24 16.30 -6.68
N ILE A 279 -14.93 17.31 -6.13
CA ILE A 279 -16.15 17.85 -6.75
C ILE A 279 -15.84 18.50 -8.10
N GLU A 280 -14.72 19.22 -8.22
CA GLU A 280 -14.30 19.86 -9.48
C GLU A 280 -14.10 18.81 -10.58
N ARG A 281 -13.42 17.70 -10.28
CA ARG A 281 -13.20 16.59 -11.23
C ARG A 281 -14.51 16.00 -11.75
N LEU A 282 -15.48 15.79 -10.88
CA LEU A 282 -16.81 15.30 -11.30
C LEU A 282 -17.49 16.24 -12.30
N THR A 283 -17.31 17.56 -12.12
CA THR A 283 -17.92 18.55 -13.02
C THR A 283 -17.15 18.77 -14.32
N THR A 284 -15.87 18.38 -14.39
CA THR A 284 -15.06 18.53 -15.61
C THR A 284 -15.09 17.29 -16.51
N ASP A 285 -15.38 16.10 -15.97
CA ASP A 285 -15.55 14.87 -16.76
C ASP A 285 -16.92 14.79 -17.48
N GLU A 286 -17.81 15.78 -17.28
CA GLU A 286 -19.11 15.89 -17.96
C GLU A 286 -19.11 16.80 -19.22
N ASP A 287 -17.96 17.39 -19.61
CA ASP A 287 -17.75 18.19 -20.84
C ASP A 287 -16.86 17.47 -21.89
#